data_AF-A0A7S1A530-F1
#
_entry.id   AF-A0A7S1A530-F1
#
_cell.length_a   1.000
_cell.length_b   1.000
_cell.length_c   1.000
_cell.angle_alpha   90.00
_cell.angle_beta   90.00
_cell.angle_gamma   90.00
#
_symmetry.space_group_name_H-M   'P 1'
#
loop_
_entity.id
_entity.type
_entity.pdbx_description
1 polymer ?
#
loop_
_entity_poly.entity_id
_entity_poly.type
_entity_poly.pdbx_seq_one_letter_code
_entity_poly.pdbx_strand_id
1 'polypeptide(L)'
;EVARAWRDPRELVVICVLAAASNVTGLSVDVPRVTAAARAALPGVVVCWDFAAAAGHATCNLNPPGNEAATVDAAFFSPHKLWGGPGSVGVLAVKKRLLCNAVPATPGGGVVFYVSEDGHSYIQNSEEREEAGTPNIVGSIRAGLAFHLYDQIPSGAAKVREHSMRCRVLKAWGAHPRIDILGPVVDEETSHTGVVSFMLRYGNASPGLYLHYQFVSALLNDLFGVQARGGCACAGPYAQWLLGVSPEQSADFETCLRKTAQEVLRPGFVRIGVHWAMSDEDLEVLIAAVLWVADRGWRLLAAYTFDRETGEWLHRLDTPEKRRVWLSSVRPELQVQRSSIPKLEEELQIAPGASLLR
;
A
#
# COMPACT_ATOMS: atom_id res chain seq x y z
N GLU A 1 -38.23 -8.48 0.03
CA GLU A 1 -37.43 -9.64 0.48
C GLU A 1 -36.07 -9.50 -0.21
N VAL A 2 -34.90 -9.46 0.43
CA VAL A 2 -34.35 -10.37 1.44
C VAL A 2 -33.46 -9.56 2.39
N ALA A 3 -34.00 -9.20 3.56
CA ALA A 3 -33.16 -8.94 4.72
C ALA A 3 -32.84 -10.31 5.32
N ARG A 4 -31.68 -10.87 4.99
CA ARG A 4 -31.08 -11.90 5.84
C ARG A 4 -30.67 -11.19 7.13
N ALA A 5 -31.64 -10.96 8.00
CA ALA A 5 -31.35 -10.69 9.39
C ALA A 5 -30.71 -11.98 9.90
N TRP A 6 -29.46 -11.89 10.33
CA TRP A 6 -28.76 -12.97 11.04
C TRP A 6 -29.51 -13.20 12.35
N ARG A 7 -30.58 -14.00 12.28
CA ARG A 7 -31.60 -14.12 13.34
C ARG A 7 -31.19 -15.14 14.40
N ASP A 8 -30.32 -16.09 14.07
CA ASP A 8 -29.78 -17.06 15.02
C ASP A 8 -28.33 -16.72 15.36
N PRO A 9 -28.00 -16.39 16.62
CA PRO A 9 -26.61 -16.18 17.06
C PRO A 9 -25.71 -17.41 16.92
N ARG A 10 -26.25 -18.59 16.56
CA ARG A 10 -25.50 -19.80 16.20
C ARG A 10 -25.19 -19.91 14.71
N GLU A 11 -25.75 -19.05 13.86
CA GLU A 11 -25.48 -19.04 12.42
C GLU A 11 -24.07 -18.48 12.17
N LEU A 12 -23.12 -19.37 11.85
CA LEU A 12 -21.75 -18.97 11.53
C LEU A 12 -21.71 -18.30 10.16
N VAL A 13 -21.28 -17.04 10.14
CA VAL A 13 -21.00 -16.31 8.90
C VAL A 13 -19.58 -16.60 8.47
N VAL A 14 -19.42 -17.26 7.32
CA VAL A 14 -18.09 -17.42 6.74
C VAL A 14 -17.78 -16.18 5.88
N ILE A 15 -16.70 -15.49 6.24
CA ILE A 15 -16.17 -14.36 5.49
C ILE A 15 -14.88 -14.81 4.80
N CYS A 16 -14.84 -14.68 3.48
CA CYS A 16 -13.67 -14.91 2.66
C CYS A 16 -13.08 -13.55 2.28
N VAL A 17 -11.85 -13.25 2.74
CA VAL A 17 -11.14 -12.02 2.41
C VAL A 17 -9.94 -12.36 1.53
N LEU A 18 -9.88 -11.76 0.34
CA LEU A 18 -8.86 -12.05 -0.67
C LEU A 18 -8.20 -10.76 -1.17
N ALA A 19 -6.92 -10.82 -1.52
CA ALA A 19 -6.23 -9.69 -2.15
C ALA A 19 -6.44 -9.70 -3.66
N ALA A 20 -6.89 -8.58 -4.23
CA ALA A 20 -7.10 -8.42 -5.67
C ALA A 20 -5.77 -8.35 -6.45
N ALA A 21 -4.70 -7.90 -5.79
CA ALA A 21 -3.34 -8.01 -6.30
C ALA A 21 -2.33 -8.20 -5.15
N SER A 22 -1.23 -8.90 -5.45
CA SER A 22 -0.13 -9.07 -4.52
C SER A 22 0.72 -7.80 -4.44
N ASN A 23 0.95 -7.29 -3.23
CA ASN A 23 1.90 -6.21 -2.99
C ASN A 23 3.37 -6.69 -2.98
N VAL A 24 3.61 -7.99 -3.20
CA VAL A 24 4.93 -8.62 -3.32
C VAL A 24 5.26 -8.92 -4.77
N THR A 25 4.45 -9.75 -5.44
CA THR A 25 4.76 -10.25 -6.79
C THR A 25 4.09 -9.45 -7.90
N GLY A 26 3.16 -8.57 -7.54
CA GLY A 26 2.30 -7.85 -8.48
C GLY A 26 1.20 -8.71 -9.10
N LEU A 27 1.15 -10.02 -8.81
CA LEU A 27 0.14 -10.93 -9.36
C LEU A 27 -1.27 -10.41 -9.06
N SER A 28 -2.07 -10.19 -10.10
CA SER A 28 -3.47 -9.78 -9.98
C SER A 28 -4.40 -10.96 -10.16
N VAL A 29 -5.50 -10.95 -9.41
CA VAL A 29 -6.49 -12.03 -9.43
C VAL A 29 -7.66 -11.64 -10.33
N ASP A 30 -8.21 -12.62 -11.05
CA ASP A 30 -9.51 -12.49 -11.71
C ASP A 30 -10.61 -12.48 -10.64
N VAL A 31 -10.90 -11.29 -10.13
CA VAL A 31 -11.86 -11.05 -9.04
C VAL A 31 -13.23 -11.65 -9.36
N PRO A 32 -13.85 -11.40 -10.54
CA PRO A 32 -15.13 -12.03 -10.88
C PRO A 32 -15.10 -13.55 -10.85
N ARG A 33 -14.10 -14.17 -11.48
CA ARG A 33 -13.97 -15.63 -11.56
C ARG A 33 -13.79 -16.27 -10.19
N VAL A 34 -12.90 -15.72 -9.37
CA VAL A 34 -12.62 -16.25 -8.02
C VAL A 34 -13.82 -16.02 -7.09
N THR A 35 -14.53 -14.90 -7.22
CA THR A 35 -15.75 -14.64 -6.45
C THR A 35 -16.84 -15.67 -6.78
N ALA A 36 -17.09 -15.93 -8.06
CA ALA A 36 -18.06 -16.95 -8.48
C ALA A 36 -17.67 -18.36 -7.99
N ALA A 37 -16.38 -18.71 -8.06
CA ALA A 37 -15.87 -19.99 -7.55
C ALA A 37 -16.04 -20.12 -6.03
N ALA A 38 -15.72 -19.07 -5.26
CA ALA A 38 -15.89 -19.07 -3.80
C ALA A 38 -17.35 -19.27 -3.41
N ARG A 39 -18.29 -18.61 -4.10
CA ARG A 39 -19.73 -18.78 -3.85
C ARG A 39 -20.26 -20.15 -4.24
N ALA A 40 -19.78 -20.71 -5.34
CA ALA A 40 -20.15 -22.04 -5.77
C ALA A 40 -19.65 -23.10 -4.77
N ALA A 41 -18.43 -22.93 -4.25
CA ALA A 41 -17.84 -23.83 -3.26
C ALA A 41 -18.49 -23.69 -1.87
N LEU A 42 -18.90 -22.48 -1.50
CA LEU A 42 -19.48 -22.20 -0.18
C LEU A 42 -20.72 -21.30 -0.30
N PRO A 43 -21.92 -21.90 -0.46
CA PRO A 43 -23.17 -21.17 -0.48
C PRO A 43 -23.36 -20.32 0.78
N GLY A 44 -23.65 -19.03 0.60
CA GLY A 44 -23.85 -18.09 1.71
C GLY A 44 -22.59 -17.41 2.23
N VAL A 45 -21.40 -17.69 1.66
CA VAL A 45 -20.17 -16.96 1.99
C VAL A 45 -20.27 -15.47 1.68
N VAL A 46 -19.68 -14.65 2.55
CA VAL A 46 -19.44 -13.21 2.31
C VAL A 46 -18.05 -13.06 1.69
N VAL A 47 -17.96 -12.54 0.47
CA VAL A 47 -16.70 -12.39 -0.28
C VAL A 47 -16.26 -10.93 -0.27
N CYS A 48 -15.13 -10.68 0.38
CA CYS A 48 -14.50 -9.37 0.53
C CYS A 48 -13.17 -9.31 -0.22
N TRP A 49 -12.87 -8.16 -0.83
CA TRP A 49 -11.63 -7.97 -1.59
C TRP A 49 -10.79 -6.79 -1.09
N ASP A 50 -9.52 -7.04 -0.82
CA ASP A 50 -8.49 -6.01 -0.63
C ASP A 50 -7.97 -5.54 -1.98
N PHE A 51 -8.35 -4.32 -2.36
CA PHE A 51 -7.90 -3.63 -3.56
C PHE A 51 -6.73 -2.68 -3.31
N ALA A 52 -6.12 -2.69 -2.12
CA ALA A 52 -5.07 -1.75 -1.78
C ALA A 52 -3.84 -1.87 -2.68
N ALA A 53 -3.55 -2.99 -3.33
CA ALA A 53 -2.49 -3.08 -4.35
C ALA A 53 -3.01 -3.04 -5.79
N ALA A 54 -4.32 -3.02 -6.01
CA ALA A 54 -4.95 -3.15 -7.33
C ALA A 54 -5.68 -1.88 -7.79
N ALA A 55 -6.15 -1.02 -6.88
CA ALA A 55 -7.03 0.11 -7.20
C ALA A 55 -6.41 1.13 -8.18
N GLY A 56 -5.08 1.25 -8.22
CA GLY A 56 -4.38 2.11 -9.18
C GLY A 56 -4.21 1.50 -10.58
N HIS A 57 -4.58 0.24 -10.76
CA HIS A 57 -4.24 -0.58 -11.93
C HIS A 57 -5.45 -1.34 -12.51
N ALA A 58 -6.52 -1.51 -11.74
CA ALA A 58 -7.69 -2.30 -12.08
C ALA A 58 -8.99 -1.69 -11.53
N THR A 59 -10.08 -1.89 -12.27
CA THR A 59 -11.41 -1.44 -11.87
C THR A 59 -11.94 -2.27 -10.70
N CYS A 60 -12.36 -1.60 -9.63
CA CYS A 60 -13.09 -2.21 -8.53
C CYS A 60 -14.58 -2.25 -8.85
N ASN A 61 -15.07 -3.36 -9.42
CA ASN A 61 -16.49 -3.53 -9.74
C ASN A 61 -17.16 -4.53 -8.79
N LEU A 62 -18.02 -4.03 -7.90
CA LEU A 62 -18.78 -4.87 -6.96
C LEU A 62 -20.02 -5.52 -7.57
N ASN A 63 -20.45 -5.09 -8.76
CA ASN A 63 -21.60 -5.61 -9.49
C ASN A 63 -21.21 -5.84 -10.96
N PRO A 64 -20.36 -6.84 -11.25
CA PRO A 64 -20.00 -7.14 -12.63
C PRO A 64 -21.27 -7.46 -13.45
N PRO A 65 -21.49 -6.75 -14.57
CA PRO A 65 -22.73 -6.87 -15.33
C PRO A 65 -22.88 -8.28 -15.90
N GLY A 66 -24.10 -8.84 -15.83
CA GLY A 66 -24.41 -10.16 -16.36
C GLY A 66 -23.87 -11.35 -15.56
N ASN A 67 -23.27 -11.14 -14.39
CA ASN A 67 -22.74 -12.23 -13.56
C ASN A 67 -23.01 -11.99 -12.07
N GLU A 68 -24.22 -12.32 -11.62
CA GLU A 68 -24.61 -12.19 -10.20
C GLU A 68 -23.73 -13.05 -9.27
N ALA A 69 -23.29 -14.21 -9.72
CA ALA A 69 -22.39 -15.08 -8.95
C ALA A 69 -21.03 -14.42 -8.66
N ALA A 70 -20.62 -13.46 -9.49
CA ALA A 70 -19.40 -12.68 -9.30
C ALA A 70 -19.60 -11.41 -8.45
N THR A 71 -20.78 -11.20 -7.86
CA THR A 71 -21.05 -10.03 -7.00
C THR A 71 -20.14 -10.07 -5.76
N VAL A 72 -19.35 -9.00 -5.59
CA VAL A 72 -18.49 -8.79 -4.42
C VAL A 72 -19.29 -8.15 -3.29
N ASP A 73 -19.14 -8.62 -2.07
CA ASP A 73 -19.90 -8.14 -0.91
C ASP A 73 -19.30 -6.89 -0.27
N ALA A 74 -17.97 -6.83 -0.22
CA ALA A 74 -17.25 -5.65 0.23
C ALA A 74 -15.91 -5.55 -0.50
N ALA A 75 -15.44 -4.32 -0.71
CA ALA A 75 -14.10 -4.05 -1.20
C ALA A 75 -13.53 -2.86 -0.46
N PHE A 76 -12.24 -2.89 -0.17
CA PHE A 76 -11.56 -1.78 0.47
C PHE A 76 -10.23 -1.49 -0.20
N PHE A 77 -9.83 -0.23 -0.18
CA PHE A 77 -8.56 0.21 -0.74
C PHE A 77 -8.11 1.50 -0.09
N SER A 78 -6.86 1.87 -0.36
CA SER A 78 -6.24 3.07 0.18
C SER A 78 -5.86 4.02 -0.96
N PRO A 79 -6.61 5.12 -1.16
CA PRO A 79 -6.33 6.06 -2.23
C PRO A 79 -4.94 6.71 -2.16
N HIS A 80 -4.22 6.67 -1.02
CA HIS A 80 -2.82 7.12 -0.95
C HIS A 80 -1.85 6.37 -1.89
N LYS A 81 -2.28 5.27 -2.51
CA LYS A 81 -1.54 4.54 -3.54
C LYS A 81 -1.96 4.90 -4.97
N LEU A 82 -2.98 5.74 -5.13
CA LEU A 82 -3.37 6.34 -6.41
C LEU A 82 -2.53 7.59 -6.65
N TRP A 83 -2.41 7.97 -7.92
CA TRP A 83 -1.77 9.24 -8.26
C TRP A 83 -2.55 10.41 -7.66
N GLY A 84 -1.85 11.29 -6.94
CA GLY A 84 -2.46 12.43 -6.23
C GLY A 84 -3.18 12.08 -4.92
N GLY A 85 -3.25 10.79 -4.55
CA GLY A 85 -3.93 10.35 -3.35
C GLY A 85 -3.18 10.44 -2.01
N PRO A 86 -1.84 10.64 -1.91
CA PRO A 86 -1.18 10.76 -0.60
C PRO A 86 -1.86 11.76 0.34
N GLY A 87 -2.18 11.32 1.57
CA GLY A 87 -2.92 12.09 2.57
C GLY A 87 -4.46 12.03 2.45
N SER A 88 -5.00 11.17 1.59
CA SER A 88 -6.43 10.85 1.54
C SER A 88 -6.88 9.95 2.69
N VAL A 89 -8.21 9.84 2.86
CA VAL A 89 -8.85 8.77 3.67
C VAL A 89 -8.79 7.42 2.98
N GLY A 90 -9.01 6.33 3.72
CA GLY A 90 -9.30 5.00 3.16
C GLY A 90 -10.76 4.90 2.69
N VAL A 91 -11.06 3.93 1.83
CA VAL A 91 -12.42 3.71 1.33
C VAL A 91 -12.82 2.26 1.53
N LEU A 92 -14.01 2.05 2.11
CA LEU A 92 -14.69 0.76 2.22
C LEU A 92 -16.02 0.85 1.48
N ALA A 93 -16.16 0.09 0.39
CA ALA A 93 -17.42 -0.10 -0.30
C ALA A 93 -18.04 -1.42 0.18
N VAL A 94 -19.26 -1.40 0.71
CA VAL A 94 -19.92 -2.58 1.27
C VAL A 94 -21.39 -2.60 0.87
N LYS A 95 -21.94 -3.80 0.60
CA LYS A 95 -23.36 -3.93 0.29
C LYS A 95 -24.19 -3.57 1.53
N LYS A 96 -25.19 -2.71 1.34
CA LYS A 96 -26.13 -2.28 2.40
C LYS A 96 -26.74 -3.44 3.18
N ARG A 97 -26.98 -4.60 2.55
CA ARG A 97 -27.49 -5.81 3.22
C ARG A 97 -26.57 -6.40 4.29
N LEU A 98 -25.33 -5.95 4.39
CA LEU A 98 -24.38 -6.34 5.43
C LEU A 98 -24.33 -5.35 6.60
N LEU A 99 -24.88 -4.13 6.43
CA LEU A 99 -24.93 -3.10 7.45
C LEU A 99 -26.16 -3.28 8.35
N CYS A 100 -26.23 -4.44 9.02
CA CYS A 100 -27.38 -4.84 9.87
C CYS A 100 -27.15 -4.57 11.36
N ASN A 101 -25.97 -4.08 11.74
CA ASN A 101 -25.62 -3.77 13.11
C ASN A 101 -26.51 -2.67 13.68
N ALA A 102 -26.96 -2.82 14.93
CA ALA A 102 -27.68 -1.78 15.66
C ALA A 102 -26.72 -0.72 16.24
N VAL A 103 -25.49 -1.13 16.54
CA VAL A 103 -24.42 -0.31 17.11
C VAL A 103 -23.29 -0.19 16.08
N PRO A 104 -22.77 1.02 15.78
CA PRO A 104 -21.65 1.20 14.86
C PRO A 104 -20.38 0.49 15.30
N ALA A 105 -19.47 0.26 14.35
CA ALA A 105 -18.16 -0.30 14.65
C ALA A 105 -17.35 0.59 15.62
N THR A 106 -17.49 1.91 15.49
CA THR A 106 -16.91 2.89 16.41
C THR A 106 -18.00 3.82 16.94
N PRO A 107 -18.49 3.63 18.18
CA PRO A 107 -19.39 4.58 18.81
C PRO A 107 -18.69 5.90 19.16
N GLY A 108 -19.35 7.03 18.92
CA GLY A 108 -18.80 8.34 19.28
C GLY A 108 -19.70 9.52 18.86
N GLY A 109 -19.19 10.74 19.04
CA GLY A 109 -19.84 11.93 18.49
C GLY A 109 -19.99 11.83 16.97
N GLY A 110 -20.99 12.51 16.39
CA GLY A 110 -21.27 12.47 14.95
C GLY A 110 -22.20 11.34 14.51
N VAL A 111 -22.23 10.19 15.21
CA VAL A 111 -23.05 9.02 14.84
C VAL A 111 -24.23 8.76 15.77
N VAL A 112 -24.24 9.41 16.93
CA VAL A 112 -25.32 9.35 17.92
C VAL A 112 -26.46 10.25 17.47
N PHE A 113 -27.66 9.68 17.36
CA PHE A 113 -28.89 10.43 17.08
C PHE A 113 -29.42 11.12 18.35
N TYR A 114 -29.40 10.42 19.47
CA TYR A 114 -29.85 10.94 20.76
C TYR A 114 -29.13 10.24 21.91
N VAL A 115 -28.82 10.98 22.98
CA VAL A 115 -28.22 10.46 24.21
C VAL A 115 -28.83 11.17 25.42
N SER A 116 -29.17 10.38 26.44
CA SER A 116 -29.64 10.85 27.75
C SER A 116 -29.02 9.97 28.85
N GLU A 117 -29.32 10.29 30.11
CA GLU A 117 -28.90 9.48 31.27
C GLU A 117 -29.41 8.03 31.17
N ASP A 118 -30.60 7.83 30.60
CA ASP A 118 -31.26 6.53 30.50
C ASP A 118 -30.88 5.72 29.25
N GLY A 119 -30.11 6.28 28.31
CA GLY A 119 -29.70 5.54 27.11
C GLY A 119 -29.27 6.37 25.91
N HIS A 120 -29.11 5.70 24.77
CA HIS A 120 -28.71 6.34 23.52
C HIS A 120 -29.30 5.62 22.31
N SER A 121 -29.31 6.32 21.17
CA SER A 121 -29.67 5.78 19.86
C SER A 121 -28.74 6.34 18.79
N TYR A 122 -28.58 5.62 17.68
CA TYR A 122 -27.71 6.00 16.57
C TYR A 122 -28.52 6.46 15.36
N ILE A 123 -27.87 7.23 14.49
CA ILE A 123 -28.47 7.69 13.24
C ILE A 123 -28.86 6.51 12.33
N GLN A 124 -29.95 6.68 11.58
CA GLN A 124 -30.49 5.61 10.73
C GLN A 124 -29.73 5.45 9.41
N ASN A 125 -29.01 6.48 8.97
CA ASN A 125 -28.17 6.37 7.79
C ASN A 125 -26.98 5.45 8.10
N SER A 126 -26.95 4.28 7.44
CA SER A 126 -25.95 3.24 7.68
C SER A 126 -24.52 3.65 7.32
N GLU A 127 -24.34 4.57 6.37
CA GLU A 127 -23.01 5.06 5.98
C GLU A 127 -22.47 6.05 7.02
N GLU A 128 -23.24 7.12 7.27
CA GLU A 128 -22.86 8.14 8.26
C GLU A 128 -22.62 7.53 9.64
N ARG A 129 -23.39 6.50 10.01
CA ARG A 129 -23.27 5.82 11.30
C ARG A 129 -21.90 5.16 11.51
N GLU A 130 -21.18 4.82 10.44
CA GLU A 130 -19.86 4.20 10.54
C GLU A 130 -18.70 5.24 10.51
N GLU A 131 -19.01 6.54 10.48
CA GLU A 131 -18.03 7.64 10.44
C GLU A 131 -18.01 8.47 11.74
N ALA A 132 -17.66 7.82 12.85
CA ALA A 132 -17.60 8.52 14.15
C ALA A 132 -16.51 9.60 14.23
N GLY A 133 -16.87 10.69 14.91
CA GLY A 133 -16.02 11.86 15.10
C GLY A 133 -16.19 12.88 13.98
N THR A 134 -15.23 13.82 13.89
CA THR A 134 -15.13 14.72 12.74
C THR A 134 -14.47 13.97 11.60
N PRO A 135 -15.14 13.80 10.44
CA PRO A 135 -14.52 13.15 9.30
C PRO A 135 -13.27 13.90 8.84
N ASN A 136 -12.33 13.20 8.22
CA ASN A 136 -11.20 13.85 7.57
C ASN A 136 -11.65 14.48 6.23
N ILE A 137 -12.36 15.60 6.33
CA ILE A 137 -13.02 16.30 5.20
C ILE A 137 -12.02 16.58 4.07
N VAL A 138 -10.85 17.14 4.40
CA VAL A 138 -9.81 17.44 3.41
C VAL A 138 -9.27 16.17 2.75
N GLY A 139 -9.09 15.10 3.53
CA GLY A 139 -8.69 13.79 3.02
C GLY A 139 -9.74 13.16 2.11
N SER A 140 -11.03 13.34 2.38
CA SER A 140 -12.14 12.87 1.56
C SER A 140 -12.23 13.64 0.24
N ILE A 141 -12.09 14.97 0.27
CA ILE A 141 -12.01 15.79 -0.96
C ILE A 141 -10.82 15.34 -1.81
N ARG A 142 -9.65 15.12 -1.18
CA ARG A 142 -8.46 14.62 -1.88
C ARG A 142 -8.67 13.24 -2.50
N ALA A 143 -9.36 12.33 -1.81
CA ALA A 143 -9.71 11.02 -2.36
C ALA A 143 -10.54 11.18 -3.64
N GLY A 144 -11.57 12.04 -3.62
CA GLY A 144 -12.39 12.34 -4.80
C GLY A 144 -11.58 12.93 -5.96
N LEU A 145 -10.67 13.87 -5.68
CA LEU A 145 -9.78 14.46 -6.69
C LEU A 145 -8.81 13.44 -7.30
N ALA A 146 -8.28 12.51 -6.51
CA ALA A 146 -7.40 11.45 -7.01
C ALA A 146 -8.14 10.53 -8.00
N PHE A 147 -9.40 10.20 -7.73
CA PHE A 147 -10.24 9.47 -8.69
C PHE A 147 -10.58 10.30 -9.92
N HIS A 148 -10.93 11.57 -9.73
CA HIS A 148 -11.21 12.47 -10.84
C HIS A 148 -10.03 12.60 -11.80
N LEU A 149 -8.80 12.68 -11.27
CA LEU A 149 -7.57 12.67 -12.07
C LEU A 149 -7.42 11.38 -12.87
N TYR A 150 -7.71 10.23 -12.25
CA TYR A 150 -7.63 8.94 -12.92
C TYR A 150 -8.66 8.82 -14.05
N ASP A 151 -9.87 9.34 -13.87
CA ASP A 151 -10.92 9.36 -14.90
C ASP A 151 -10.56 10.22 -16.13
N GLN A 152 -9.61 11.16 -16.00
CA GLN A 152 -9.10 11.93 -17.15
C GLN A 152 -8.14 11.11 -18.03
N ILE A 153 -7.65 9.96 -17.55
CA ILE A 153 -6.74 9.10 -18.31
C ILE A 153 -7.57 8.26 -19.28
N PRO A 154 -7.21 8.17 -20.57
CA PRO A 154 -7.91 7.30 -21.51
C PRO A 154 -8.01 5.86 -20.98
N SER A 155 -9.22 5.30 -21.02
CA SER A 155 -9.50 3.97 -20.47
C SER A 155 -8.52 2.93 -20.99
N GLY A 156 -7.90 2.20 -20.07
CA GLY A 156 -6.93 1.15 -20.37
C GLY A 156 -5.50 1.64 -20.67
N ALA A 157 -5.27 2.92 -20.95
CA ALA A 157 -3.94 3.43 -21.31
C ALA A 157 -2.90 3.23 -20.19
N ALA A 158 -3.27 3.54 -18.94
CA ALA A 158 -2.42 3.31 -17.77
C ALA A 158 -2.02 1.83 -17.64
N LYS A 159 -3.00 0.92 -17.76
CA LYS A 159 -2.78 -0.53 -17.69
C LYS A 159 -1.83 -1.02 -18.79
N VAL A 160 -2.06 -0.61 -20.04
CA VAL A 160 -1.22 -1.00 -21.19
C VAL A 160 0.21 -0.49 -21.02
N ARG A 161 0.37 0.77 -20.61
CA ARG A 161 1.69 1.37 -20.40
C ARG A 161 2.43 0.66 -19.28
N GLU A 162 1.80 0.47 -18.12
CA GLU A 162 2.43 -0.21 -16.98
C GLU A 162 2.81 -1.66 -17.29
N HIS A 163 1.94 -2.40 -17.99
CA HIS A 163 2.24 -3.74 -18.46
C HIS A 163 3.47 -3.75 -19.37
N SER A 164 3.55 -2.85 -20.35
CA SER A 164 4.71 -2.70 -21.24
C SER A 164 6.01 -2.40 -20.47
N MET A 165 5.96 -1.48 -19.49
CA MET A 165 7.10 -1.17 -18.63
C MET A 165 7.56 -2.39 -17.84
N ARG A 166 6.62 -3.12 -17.24
CA ARG A 166 6.92 -4.32 -16.47
C ARG A 166 7.50 -5.43 -17.35
N CYS A 167 6.99 -5.63 -18.56
CA CYS A 167 7.55 -6.59 -19.51
C CYS A 167 9.01 -6.27 -19.86
N ARG A 168 9.36 -4.99 -20.06
CA ARG A 168 10.76 -4.55 -20.26
C ARG A 168 11.64 -4.88 -19.06
N VAL A 169 11.16 -4.57 -17.85
CA VAL A 169 11.84 -4.89 -16.59
C VAL A 169 12.09 -6.40 -16.47
N LEU A 170 11.05 -7.22 -16.61
CA LEU A 170 11.18 -8.67 -16.49
C LEU A 170 12.06 -9.29 -17.57
N LYS A 171 11.99 -8.79 -18.81
CA LYS A 171 12.86 -9.25 -19.90
C LYS A 171 14.33 -8.96 -19.58
N ALA A 172 14.63 -7.76 -19.11
CA ALA A 172 16.00 -7.37 -18.79
C ALA A 172 16.54 -8.11 -17.56
N TRP A 173 15.75 -8.18 -16.49
CA TRP A 173 16.17 -8.75 -15.21
C TRP A 173 16.12 -10.28 -15.19
N GLY A 174 15.10 -10.88 -15.81
CA GLY A 174 14.92 -12.33 -15.85
C GLY A 174 15.96 -13.06 -16.72
N ALA A 175 16.58 -12.36 -17.67
CA ALA A 175 17.71 -12.90 -18.44
C ALA A 175 19.05 -12.83 -17.67
N HIS A 176 19.08 -12.14 -16.52
CA HIS A 176 20.31 -11.86 -15.81
C HIS A 176 20.65 -12.96 -14.79
N PRO A 177 21.82 -13.62 -14.86
CA PRO A 177 22.14 -14.80 -14.03
C PRO A 177 22.31 -14.51 -12.53
N ARG A 178 22.29 -13.23 -12.14
CA ARG A 178 22.44 -12.78 -10.75
C ARG A 178 21.19 -12.13 -10.15
N ILE A 179 20.08 -12.14 -10.88
CA ILE A 179 18.81 -11.60 -10.39
C ILE A 179 17.82 -12.75 -10.29
N ASP A 180 17.30 -12.99 -9.09
CA ASP A 180 16.19 -13.91 -8.88
C ASP A 180 14.93 -13.10 -8.64
N ILE A 181 13.98 -13.17 -9.58
CA ILE A 181 12.69 -12.49 -9.48
C ILE A 181 11.76 -13.37 -8.66
N LEU A 182 11.06 -12.78 -7.70
CA LEU A 182 10.11 -13.48 -6.84
C LEU A 182 8.72 -13.48 -7.46
N GLY A 183 8.10 -14.66 -7.47
CA GLY A 183 6.77 -14.88 -8.03
C GLY A 183 6.81 -15.40 -9.47
N PRO A 184 5.63 -15.65 -10.06
CA PRO A 184 5.55 -16.19 -11.41
C PRO A 184 6.13 -15.20 -12.43
N VAL A 185 7.07 -15.68 -13.24
CA VAL A 185 7.60 -14.96 -14.40
C VAL A 185 6.68 -15.24 -15.59
N VAL A 186 5.60 -14.47 -15.66
CA VAL A 186 4.66 -14.25 -16.79
C VAL A 186 4.29 -15.49 -17.63
N ASP A 187 3.02 -15.87 -17.55
CA ASP A 187 2.26 -16.39 -18.70
C ASP A 187 1.47 -15.21 -19.33
N GLU A 188 1.09 -15.31 -20.61
CA GLU A 188 0.29 -14.25 -21.28
C GLU A 188 -1.11 -14.06 -20.65
N GLU A 189 -1.56 -15.01 -19.84
CA GLU A 189 -2.88 -15.03 -19.22
C GLU A 189 -2.94 -14.35 -17.83
N THR A 190 -1.81 -14.15 -17.15
CA THR A 190 -1.77 -13.57 -15.80
C THR A 190 -1.61 -12.06 -15.81
N SER A 191 -2.66 -11.37 -15.35
CA SER A 191 -2.60 -9.93 -15.11
C SER A 191 -1.67 -9.61 -13.94
N HIS A 192 -0.87 -8.56 -14.09
CA HIS A 192 0.08 -8.10 -13.07
C HIS A 192 0.02 -6.57 -12.93
N THR A 193 0.24 -6.08 -11.72
CA THR A 193 0.58 -4.67 -11.45
C THR A 193 2.06 -4.45 -11.69
N GLY A 194 2.51 -3.20 -11.71
CA GLY A 194 3.89 -2.78 -11.90
C GLY A 194 4.88 -3.19 -10.80
N VAL A 195 4.43 -3.91 -9.77
CA VAL A 195 5.29 -4.39 -8.68
C VAL A 195 6.20 -5.52 -9.15
N VAL A 196 7.50 -5.41 -8.84
CA VAL A 196 8.51 -6.45 -9.07
C VAL A 196 9.38 -6.59 -7.81
N SER A 197 9.41 -7.80 -7.26
CA SER A 197 10.29 -8.15 -6.14
C SER A 197 11.41 -9.05 -6.62
N PHE A 198 12.63 -8.84 -6.13
CA PHE A 198 13.81 -9.56 -6.57
C PHE A 198 14.88 -9.66 -5.47
N MET A 199 15.80 -10.60 -5.68
CA MET A 199 17.02 -10.78 -4.89
C MET A 199 18.23 -10.72 -5.81
N LEU A 200 19.36 -10.26 -5.29
CA LEU A 200 20.61 -10.17 -6.03
C LEU A 200 21.64 -11.14 -5.47
N ARG A 201 22.19 -12.03 -6.31
CA ARG A 201 23.20 -13.01 -5.90
C ARG A 201 24.54 -12.34 -5.60
N TYR A 202 25.26 -12.87 -4.62
CA TYR A 202 26.60 -12.41 -4.25
C TYR A 202 27.66 -12.81 -5.30
N GLY A 203 28.70 -11.98 -5.43
CA GLY A 203 29.49 -11.77 -6.66
C GLY A 203 30.64 -12.71 -6.98
N ASN A 204 30.60 -13.98 -6.60
CA ASN A 204 31.61 -14.96 -7.02
C ASN A 204 31.20 -16.37 -6.61
N ALA A 205 30.92 -17.22 -7.61
CA ALA A 205 30.90 -18.70 -7.69
C ALA A 205 30.29 -19.57 -6.56
N SER A 206 30.07 -19.05 -5.35
CA SER A 206 29.45 -19.75 -4.25
C SER A 206 27.94 -19.77 -4.46
N PRO A 207 27.35 -20.92 -4.81
CA PRO A 207 25.91 -21.01 -4.98
C PRO A 207 25.23 -20.72 -3.63
N GLY A 208 24.13 -19.95 -3.68
CA GLY A 208 23.23 -19.78 -2.53
C GLY A 208 23.43 -18.52 -1.68
N LEU A 209 24.40 -17.64 -1.99
CA LEU A 209 24.55 -16.36 -1.28
C LEU A 209 23.89 -15.19 -2.02
N TYR A 210 23.26 -14.31 -1.24
CA TYR A 210 22.58 -13.10 -1.72
C TYR A 210 23.10 -11.85 -1.02
N LEU A 211 23.05 -10.72 -1.71
CA LEU A 211 23.22 -9.41 -1.10
C LEU A 211 22.02 -9.11 -0.20
N HIS A 212 22.29 -8.55 0.98
CA HIS A 212 21.24 -8.13 1.91
C HIS A 212 20.33 -7.08 1.24
N TYR A 213 19.01 -7.26 1.31
CA TYR A 213 18.05 -6.40 0.60
C TYR A 213 18.19 -4.91 0.94
N GLN A 214 18.54 -4.60 2.19
CA GLN A 214 18.69 -3.22 2.64
C GLN A 214 19.99 -2.60 2.12
N PHE A 215 21.03 -3.42 1.91
CA PHE A 215 22.26 -2.99 1.24
C PHE A 215 21.99 -2.66 -0.23
N VAL A 216 21.26 -3.54 -0.92
CA VAL A 216 20.85 -3.28 -2.31
C VAL A 216 20.00 -2.00 -2.40
N SER A 217 19.07 -1.79 -1.48
CA SER A 217 18.24 -0.58 -1.43
C SER A 217 19.09 0.68 -1.19
N ALA A 218 20.10 0.61 -0.32
CA ALA A 218 21.05 1.71 -0.09
C ALA A 218 21.87 2.01 -1.36
N LEU A 219 22.40 1.00 -2.05
CA LEU A 219 23.14 1.21 -3.29
C LEU A 219 22.31 1.86 -4.39
N LEU A 220 21.04 1.43 -4.55
CA LEU A 220 20.12 2.01 -5.52
C LEU A 220 19.84 3.49 -5.22
N ASN A 221 19.65 3.83 -3.95
CA ASN A 221 19.44 5.20 -3.51
C ASN A 221 20.69 6.06 -3.70
N ASP A 222 21.83 5.63 -3.16
CA ASP A 222 23.04 6.45 -3.04
C ASP A 222 23.71 6.73 -4.38
N LEU A 223 23.66 5.75 -5.31
CA LEU A 223 24.36 5.83 -6.59
C LEU A 223 23.48 6.32 -7.73
N PHE A 224 22.17 6.06 -7.66
CA PHE A 224 21.26 6.28 -8.79
C PHE A 224 20.02 7.09 -8.43
N GLY A 225 19.80 7.43 -7.15
CA GLY A 225 18.57 8.09 -6.70
C GLY A 225 17.32 7.22 -6.83
N VAL A 226 17.48 5.89 -6.97
CA VAL A 226 16.37 4.95 -7.12
C VAL A 226 15.88 4.52 -5.74
N GLN A 227 14.63 4.86 -5.43
CA GLN A 227 13.99 4.48 -4.18
C GLN A 227 13.39 3.08 -4.28
N ALA A 228 14.03 2.13 -3.61
CA ALA A 228 13.52 0.77 -3.46
C ALA A 228 13.05 0.52 -2.02
N ARG A 229 12.22 -0.52 -1.83
CA ARG A 229 11.78 -0.96 -0.50
C ARG A 229 12.34 -2.33 -0.18
N GLY A 230 13.06 -2.42 0.93
CA GLY A 230 13.55 -3.65 1.51
C GLY A 230 12.59 -4.32 2.50
N GLY A 231 12.70 -5.63 2.66
CA GLY A 231 12.05 -6.43 3.71
C GLY A 231 10.96 -7.37 3.20
N CYS A 232 10.03 -7.78 4.07
CA CYS A 232 8.94 -8.71 3.73
C CYS A 232 7.65 -8.02 3.24
N ALA A 233 7.68 -6.73 2.93
CA ALA A 233 6.54 -5.96 2.40
C ALA A 233 5.20 -6.14 3.19
N CYS A 234 5.25 -6.29 4.52
CA CYS A 234 4.07 -6.56 5.36
C CYS A 234 3.31 -7.85 5.02
N ALA A 235 3.91 -8.76 4.26
CA ALA A 235 3.35 -10.04 3.83
C ALA A 235 4.22 -11.20 4.34
N GLY A 236 4.56 -11.18 5.64
CA GLY A 236 5.56 -12.06 6.27
C GLY A 236 5.48 -13.53 5.86
N PRO A 237 4.33 -14.22 6.03
CA PRO A 237 4.18 -15.62 5.65
C PRO A 237 4.41 -15.87 4.15
N TYR A 238 3.84 -15.05 3.27
CA TYR A 238 4.02 -15.20 1.82
C TYR A 238 5.44 -14.88 1.37
N ALA A 239 6.06 -13.86 1.96
CA ALA A 239 7.45 -13.48 1.75
C ALA A 239 8.40 -14.62 2.13
N GLN A 240 8.24 -15.20 3.32
CA GLN A 240 9.05 -16.34 3.77
C GLN A 240 8.86 -17.57 2.90
N TRP A 241 7.62 -17.87 2.49
CA TRP A 241 7.34 -18.95 1.55
C TRP A 241 8.05 -18.76 0.21
N LEU A 242 8.02 -17.54 -0.36
CA LEU A 242 8.76 -17.20 -1.59
C LEU A 242 10.29 -17.31 -1.42
N LEU A 243 10.80 -17.04 -0.23
CA LEU A 243 12.22 -17.17 0.12
C LEU A 243 12.63 -18.62 0.42
N GLY A 244 11.68 -19.57 0.41
CA GLY A 244 11.95 -20.96 0.78
C GLY A 244 12.25 -21.17 2.27
N VAL A 245 11.84 -20.22 3.12
CA VAL A 245 12.01 -20.30 4.58
C VAL A 245 10.96 -21.25 5.16
N SER A 246 11.42 -22.33 5.81
CA SER A 246 10.53 -23.27 6.47
C SER A 246 9.93 -22.70 7.76
N PRO A 247 8.82 -23.27 8.28
CA PRO A 247 8.27 -22.86 9.58
C PRO A 247 9.29 -22.92 10.72
N GLU A 248 10.15 -23.94 10.73
CA GLU A 248 11.22 -24.11 11.72
C GLU A 248 12.26 -22.99 11.60
N GLN A 249 12.73 -22.70 10.38
CA GLN A 249 13.65 -21.60 10.11
C GLN A 249 13.05 -20.24 10.49
N SER A 250 11.75 -20.03 10.25
CA SER A 250 11.06 -18.81 10.69
C SER A 250 11.08 -18.66 12.21
N ALA A 251 10.84 -19.75 12.96
CA ALA A 251 10.90 -19.74 14.41
C ALA A 251 12.34 -19.48 14.93
N ASP A 252 13.35 -20.00 14.23
CA ASP A 252 14.75 -19.71 14.52
C ASP A 252 15.07 -18.21 14.29
N PHE A 253 14.64 -17.64 13.16
CA PHE A 253 14.79 -16.21 12.89
C PHE A 253 14.12 -15.36 13.98
N GLU A 254 12.89 -15.67 14.37
CA GLU A 254 12.19 -14.97 15.45
C GLU A 254 12.98 -15.05 16.76
N THR A 255 13.46 -16.24 17.13
CA THR A 255 14.24 -16.47 18.34
C THR A 255 15.53 -15.64 18.33
N CYS A 256 16.25 -15.64 17.21
CA CYS A 256 17.48 -14.86 17.05
C CYS A 256 17.22 -13.36 17.11
N LEU A 257 16.18 -12.87 16.41
CA LEU A 257 15.79 -11.45 16.42
C LEU A 257 15.44 -11.00 17.84
N ARG A 258 14.65 -11.78 18.59
CA ARG A 258 14.29 -11.46 19.98
C ARG A 258 15.50 -11.45 20.92
N LYS A 259 16.45 -12.36 20.75
CA LYS A 259 17.62 -12.49 21.64
C LYS A 259 18.72 -11.47 21.36
N THR A 260 18.92 -11.14 20.09
CA THR A 260 20.08 -10.35 19.66
C THR A 260 19.73 -8.92 19.26
N ALA A 261 18.45 -8.65 19.00
CA ALA A 261 17.98 -7.41 18.37
C ALA A 261 18.70 -7.06 17.05
N GLN A 262 19.32 -8.04 16.39
CA GLN A 262 20.08 -7.83 15.15
C GLN A 262 19.15 -7.86 13.94
N GLU A 263 18.73 -6.69 13.47
CA GLU A 263 17.82 -6.56 12.32
C GLU A 263 18.36 -7.17 11.01
N VAL A 264 19.69 -7.37 10.89
CA VAL A 264 20.32 -8.03 9.73
C VAL A 264 19.82 -9.47 9.50
N LEU A 265 19.31 -10.12 10.55
CA LEU A 265 18.82 -11.49 10.48
C LEU A 265 17.39 -11.57 9.92
N ARG A 266 16.70 -10.44 9.79
CA ARG A 266 15.35 -10.41 9.26
C ARG A 266 15.39 -10.85 7.79
N PRO A 267 14.62 -11.87 7.38
CA PRO A 267 14.55 -12.24 5.97
C PRO A 267 13.87 -11.14 5.15
N GLY A 268 14.18 -11.06 3.86
CA GLY A 268 13.54 -10.09 2.97
C GLY A 268 14.15 -10.05 1.58
N PHE A 269 13.55 -9.22 0.74
CA PHE A 269 13.94 -8.99 -0.65
C PHE A 269 13.81 -7.50 -0.98
N VAL A 270 14.23 -7.13 -2.18
CA VAL A 270 14.06 -5.78 -2.70
C VAL A 270 12.80 -5.74 -3.54
N ARG A 271 11.98 -4.70 -3.36
CA ARG A 271 10.80 -4.45 -4.16
C ARG A 271 10.85 -3.06 -4.77
N ILE A 272 10.56 -3.00 -6.06
CA ILE A 272 10.35 -1.76 -6.82
C ILE A 272 9.00 -1.85 -7.54
N GLY A 273 8.36 -0.70 -7.75
CA GLY A 273 7.18 -0.59 -8.60
C GLY A 273 7.48 0.29 -9.79
N VAL A 274 7.12 -0.15 -10.99
CA VAL A 274 6.95 0.76 -12.13
C VAL A 274 5.56 1.36 -12.10
N HIS A 275 5.46 2.64 -12.41
CA HIS A 275 4.20 3.36 -12.48
C HIS A 275 4.04 3.93 -13.88
N TRP A 276 2.84 3.83 -14.45
CA TRP A 276 2.56 4.30 -15.82
C TRP A 276 2.93 5.77 -16.07
N ALA A 277 2.97 6.61 -15.02
CA ALA A 277 3.37 8.02 -15.14
C ALA A 277 4.88 8.24 -15.26
N MET A 278 5.73 7.22 -15.05
CA MET A 278 7.17 7.32 -15.26
C MET A 278 7.50 7.62 -16.72
N SER A 279 8.57 8.37 -16.97
CA SER A 279 9.10 8.52 -18.33
C SER A 279 9.80 7.23 -18.80
N ASP A 280 9.99 7.09 -20.10
CA ASP A 280 10.77 5.97 -20.65
C ASP A 280 12.24 6.07 -20.27
N GLU A 281 12.75 7.29 -20.04
CA GLU A 281 14.11 7.53 -19.54
C GLU A 281 14.26 7.06 -18.09
N ASP A 282 13.32 7.41 -17.20
CA ASP A 282 13.33 6.94 -15.81
C ASP A 282 13.29 5.40 -15.73
N LEU A 283 12.51 4.77 -16.62
CA LEU A 283 12.45 3.32 -16.71
C LEU A 283 13.79 2.70 -17.12
N GLU A 284 14.46 3.27 -18.13
CA GLU A 284 15.77 2.79 -18.57
C GLU A 284 16.84 2.99 -17.50
N VAL A 285 16.84 4.13 -16.81
CA VAL A 285 17.71 4.38 -15.65
C VAL A 285 17.47 3.35 -14.55
N LEU A 286 16.20 3.07 -14.23
CA LEU A 286 15.83 2.05 -13.25
C LEU A 286 16.35 0.66 -13.63
N ILE A 287 16.12 0.23 -14.88
CA ILE A 287 16.57 -1.07 -15.38
C ILE A 287 18.09 -1.17 -15.31
N ALA A 288 18.80 -0.15 -15.81
CA ALA A 288 20.26 -0.10 -15.81
C ALA A 288 20.85 -0.08 -14.39
N ALA A 289 20.23 0.64 -13.46
CA ALA A 289 20.68 0.72 -12.07
C ALA A 289 20.65 -0.67 -11.40
N VAL A 290 19.55 -1.41 -11.53
CA VAL A 290 19.43 -2.76 -10.95
C VAL A 290 20.42 -3.73 -11.57
N LEU A 291 20.60 -3.69 -12.90
CA LEU A 291 21.62 -4.50 -13.59
C LEU A 291 23.03 -4.17 -13.10
N TRP A 292 23.35 -2.88 -12.95
CA TRP A 292 24.65 -2.45 -12.45
C TRP A 292 24.90 -2.95 -11.02
N VAL A 293 23.90 -2.86 -10.13
CA VAL A 293 24.02 -3.33 -8.74
C VAL A 293 24.15 -4.86 -8.71
N ALA A 294 23.42 -5.58 -9.55
CA ALA A 294 23.57 -7.04 -9.69
C ALA A 294 24.99 -7.42 -10.12
N ASP A 295 25.60 -6.60 -10.99
CA ASP A 295 26.93 -6.89 -11.53
C ASP A 295 28.08 -6.53 -10.58
N ARG A 296 27.97 -5.37 -9.94
CA ARG A 296 29.08 -4.67 -9.28
C ARG A 296 28.80 -4.33 -7.83
N GLY A 297 27.55 -4.36 -7.38
CA GLY A 297 27.15 -3.90 -6.05
C GLY A 297 27.87 -4.62 -4.90
N TRP A 298 28.13 -5.92 -5.06
CA TRP A 298 28.90 -6.70 -4.07
C TRP A 298 30.31 -6.15 -3.81
N ARG A 299 30.95 -5.50 -4.80
CA ARG A 299 32.29 -4.91 -4.65
C ARG A 299 32.28 -3.72 -3.69
N LEU A 300 31.12 -3.12 -3.46
CA LEU A 300 30.95 -1.99 -2.58
C LEU A 300 30.68 -2.40 -1.12
N LEU A 301 30.57 -3.68 -0.79
CA LEU A 301 30.35 -4.12 0.60
C LEU A 301 31.39 -3.55 1.58
N ALA A 302 32.67 -3.47 1.15
CA ALA A 302 33.74 -2.89 1.96
C ALA A 302 33.64 -1.36 2.11
N ALA A 303 32.86 -0.68 1.28
CA ALA A 303 32.63 0.77 1.35
C ALA A 303 31.46 1.12 2.28
N TYR A 304 30.67 0.13 2.71
CA TYR A 304 29.52 0.32 3.59
C TYR A 304 29.74 -0.30 4.97
N THR A 305 28.92 0.14 5.92
CA THR A 305 28.78 -0.37 7.28
C THR A 305 27.31 -0.59 7.59
N PHE A 306 27.01 -1.64 8.35
CA PHE A 306 25.67 -1.93 8.81
C PHE A 306 25.48 -1.41 10.24
N ASP A 307 24.50 -0.54 10.43
CA ASP A 307 24.05 -0.11 11.74
C ASP A 307 23.09 -1.16 12.31
N ARG A 308 23.48 -1.75 13.44
CA ARG A 308 22.75 -2.84 14.08
C ARG A 308 21.50 -2.36 14.81
N GLU A 309 21.48 -1.10 15.26
CA GLU A 309 20.34 -0.55 16.00
C GLU A 309 19.21 -0.16 15.06
N THR A 310 19.56 0.45 13.92
CA THR A 310 18.58 0.96 12.95
C THR A 310 18.29 -0.02 11.81
N GLY A 311 19.16 -1.01 11.59
CA GLY A 311 19.09 -1.93 10.46
C GLY A 311 19.52 -1.29 9.12
N GLU A 312 20.15 -0.13 9.16
CA GLU A 312 20.52 0.65 7.97
C GLU A 312 21.91 0.27 7.44
N TRP A 313 22.08 0.41 6.12
CA TRP A 313 23.39 0.34 5.48
C TRP A 313 23.82 1.75 5.13
N LEU A 314 24.99 2.15 5.62
CA LEU A 314 25.53 3.49 5.47
C LEU A 314 26.88 3.41 4.76
N HIS A 315 27.09 4.28 3.78
CA HIS A 315 28.42 4.42 3.18
C HIS A 315 29.38 4.94 4.26
N ARG A 316 30.61 4.41 4.35
CA ARG A 316 31.58 4.76 5.41
C ARG A 316 32.02 6.23 5.41
N LEU A 317 31.87 6.90 4.27
CA LEU A 317 32.12 8.34 4.15
C LEU A 317 30.86 9.19 4.42
N ASP A 318 29.68 8.58 4.53
CA ASP A 318 28.47 9.30 4.85
C ASP A 318 28.33 9.43 6.37
N THR A 319 28.09 10.67 6.81
CA THR A 319 27.80 10.99 8.21
C THR A 319 26.34 11.44 8.29
N PRO A 320 25.38 10.51 8.43
CA PRO A 320 23.93 10.81 8.36
C PRO A 320 23.45 11.79 9.43
N GLU A 321 24.15 11.87 10.57
CA GLU A 321 23.92 12.84 11.64
C GLU A 321 23.92 14.30 11.14
N LYS A 322 24.64 14.60 10.05
CA LYS A 322 24.71 15.96 9.47
C LYS A 322 23.61 16.27 8.45
N ARG A 323 22.85 15.27 7.98
CA ARG A 323 21.85 15.41 6.90
C ARG A 323 20.42 15.14 7.35
N ARG A 324 20.22 14.35 8.41
CA ARG A 324 18.87 14.09 8.96
C ARG A 324 18.39 15.31 9.75
N VAL A 325 17.58 16.13 9.08
CA VAL A 325 16.74 17.09 9.78
C VAL A 325 15.46 16.36 10.17
N TRP A 326 15.28 16.09 11.45
CA TRP A 326 13.98 15.65 11.95
C TRP A 326 12.96 16.74 11.65
N LEU A 327 11.74 16.37 11.27
CA LEU A 327 10.70 17.37 11.02
C LEU A 327 10.46 18.27 12.26
N SER A 328 10.67 17.71 13.46
CA SER A 328 10.66 18.44 14.72
C SER A 328 11.80 19.47 14.86
N SER A 329 12.93 19.25 14.19
CA SER A 329 14.06 20.19 14.11
C SER A 329 13.96 21.18 12.95
N VAL A 330 13.04 20.95 11.99
CA VAL A 330 12.62 22.00 11.05
C VAL A 330 11.78 22.98 11.85
N ARG A 331 12.40 24.05 12.34
CA ARG A 331 11.62 25.23 12.73
C ARG A 331 11.11 25.82 11.43
N PRO A 332 9.80 25.80 11.13
CA PRO A 332 9.31 26.73 10.12
C PRO A 332 9.74 28.09 10.63
N GLU A 333 10.58 28.78 9.88
CA GLU A 333 10.57 30.23 9.91
C GLU A 333 9.17 30.60 9.43
N LEU A 334 8.21 30.54 10.36
CA LEU A 334 7.04 31.39 10.32
C LEU A 334 7.65 32.78 10.36
N GLN A 335 7.99 33.31 9.17
CA GLN A 335 7.74 34.70 8.93
C GLN A 335 6.29 34.87 9.35
N VAL A 336 6.10 35.38 10.56
CA VAL A 336 4.84 35.94 11.00
C VAL A 336 4.62 37.13 10.07
N GLN A 337 4.20 36.87 8.83
CA GLN A 337 3.28 37.78 8.19
C GLN A 337 2.10 37.78 9.14
N ARG A 338 2.03 38.85 9.97
CA ARG A 338 0.85 39.19 10.73
C ARG A 338 -0.34 38.97 9.82
N SER A 339 -1.35 38.24 10.31
CA SER A 339 -2.47 37.79 9.51
C SER A 339 -2.98 38.92 8.59
N SER A 340 -3.38 38.58 7.38
CA SER A 340 -4.02 39.52 6.46
C SER A 340 -5.42 39.94 6.93
N ILE A 341 -5.90 39.42 8.07
CA ILE A 341 -7.26 39.61 8.58
C ILE A 341 -7.54 41.08 8.92
N PRO A 342 -6.69 41.82 9.68
CA PRO A 342 -6.94 43.24 9.95
C PRO A 342 -6.95 44.08 8.67
N LYS A 343 -6.14 43.69 7.68
CA LYS A 343 -6.09 44.35 6.37
C LYS A 343 -7.35 44.06 5.54
N LEU A 344 -7.88 42.84 5.63
CA LEU A 344 -9.14 42.44 5.00
C LEU A 344 -10.35 43.11 5.67
N GLU A 345 -10.35 43.23 7.01
CA GLU A 345 -11.38 43.94 7.78
C GLU A 345 -11.40 45.44 7.44
N GLU A 346 -10.22 46.04 7.24
CA GLU A 346 -10.07 47.43 6.82
C GLU A 346 -10.53 47.64 5.37
N GLU A 347 -10.17 46.75 4.44
CA GLU A 347 -10.64 46.77 3.04
C GLU A 347 -12.16 46.57 2.92
N LEU A 348 -12.76 45.80 3.82
CA LEU A 348 -14.20 45.53 3.88
C LEU A 348 -14.98 46.53 4.78
N GLN A 349 -14.31 47.54 5.35
CA GLN A 349 -14.88 48.55 6.26
C GLN A 349 -15.64 47.97 7.47
N ILE A 350 -15.20 46.82 7.98
CA ILE A 350 -15.78 46.21 9.17
C ILE A 350 -15.19 46.93 10.39
N ALA A 351 -16.02 47.64 11.15
CA ALA A 351 -15.56 48.48 12.26
C ALA A 351 -14.78 47.66 13.31
N PRO A 352 -13.64 48.15 13.84
CA PRO A 352 -12.88 47.45 14.85
C PRO A 352 -13.69 47.37 16.15
N GLY A 353 -14.12 46.16 16.53
CA GLY A 353 -14.89 45.91 17.75
C GLY A 353 -16.22 45.18 17.56
N ALA A 354 -16.66 44.92 16.33
CA ALA A 354 -17.84 44.08 16.05
C ALA A 354 -17.49 42.58 15.99
N SER A 355 -16.70 42.07 16.93
CA SER A 355 -16.59 40.62 17.12
C SER A 355 -17.78 40.14 17.96
N LEU A 356 -18.72 39.47 17.31
CA LEU A 356 -19.89 38.81 17.92
C LEU A 356 -19.54 37.49 18.63
N LEU A 357 -18.28 37.30 19.04
CA LEU A 357 -17.84 36.13 19.80
C LEU A 357 -16.97 36.56 20.99
N ARG A 358 -17.64 36.83 22.11
CA ARG A 358 -17.16 36.46 23.45
C ARG A 358 -18.14 35.47 24.06
#